data_AF-A0A960Y279-F1
#
_entry.id   AF-A0A960Y279-F1
#
_cell.length_a   1.000
_cell.length_b   1.000
_cell.length_c   1.000
_cell.angle_alpha   90.00
_cell.angle_beta   90.00
_cell.angle_gamma   90.00
#
_symmetry.space_group_name_H-M   'P 1'
#
loop_
_entity.id
_entity.type
_entity.pdbx_description
1 polymer ?
#
loop_
_entity_poly.entity_id
_entity_poly.type
_entity_poly.pdbx_seq_one_letter_code
_entity_poly.pdbx_strand_id
1 'polypeptide(L)'
;MDALISLLILILVLSPFPLVIGITVYIQKQRKKKFQEIAVLLNLQFQEKKTADLPAIPGLSLLMNFVDTFEWELLGKYNDHEVNLHLITRGSGKSSKVYTIVEVFFEEAFDYEMQIYKEQFYHFIGKKLFGVQDIQVGDEKLDKELLIKGKNEHAIKDLITDRNIKEKILELFALYPEITIEDSRIIYDAMGVKSDPNMIKDLLEKMTELAGLMANEDQFGMDNF
;
A
#
# COMPACT_ATOMS: atom_id res chain seq x y z
N MET A 1 23.02 -53.38 -1.04
CA MET A 1 23.63 -52.15 -1.60
C MET A 1 22.54 -51.18 -2.06
N ASP A 2 21.47 -51.68 -2.69
CA ASP A 2 20.37 -50.87 -3.24
C ASP A 2 19.52 -50.10 -2.20
N ALA A 3 19.32 -50.66 -1.00
CA ALA A 3 18.58 -49.98 0.07
C ALA A 3 19.33 -48.75 0.62
N LEU A 4 20.66 -48.77 0.61
CA LEU A 4 21.52 -47.71 1.14
C LEU A 4 21.66 -46.55 0.15
N ILE A 5 21.66 -46.86 -1.16
CA ILE A 5 21.59 -45.88 -2.26
C ILE A 5 20.21 -45.21 -2.29
N SER A 6 19.14 -45.98 -2.11
CA SER A 6 17.76 -45.44 -2.06
C SER A 6 17.55 -44.51 -0.87
N LEU A 7 18.13 -44.82 0.29
CA LEU A 7 18.08 -43.96 1.49
C LEU A 7 18.89 -42.66 1.30
N LEU A 8 20.07 -42.73 0.65
CA LEU A 8 20.89 -41.56 0.34
C LEU A 8 20.22 -40.62 -0.67
N ILE A 9 19.56 -41.16 -1.70
CA ILE A 9 18.78 -40.38 -2.66
C ILE A 9 17.57 -39.73 -1.98
N LEU A 10 16.89 -40.45 -1.07
CA LEU A 10 15.78 -39.91 -0.29
C LEU A 10 16.22 -38.74 0.61
N ILE A 11 17.37 -38.87 1.29
CA ILE A 11 17.95 -37.79 2.11
C ILE A 11 18.39 -36.61 1.24
N LEU A 12 18.99 -36.85 0.07
CA LEU A 12 19.41 -35.79 -0.86
C LEU A 12 18.22 -34.99 -1.41
N VAL A 13 17.10 -35.67 -1.68
CA VAL A 13 15.86 -35.06 -2.20
C VAL A 13 15.06 -34.35 -1.10
N LEU A 14 15.13 -34.80 0.15
CA LEU A 14 14.44 -34.19 1.30
C LEU A 14 15.29 -33.14 2.06
N SER A 15 16.61 -33.13 1.87
CA SER A 15 17.59 -32.20 2.47
C SER A 15 17.35 -30.69 2.23
N PRO A 16 16.87 -30.22 1.06
CA PRO A 16 16.70 -28.78 0.86
C PRO A 16 15.50 -28.20 1.63
N PHE A 17 14.54 -29.04 2.06
CA PHE A 17 13.32 -28.54 2.69
C PHE A 17 13.56 -27.83 4.04
N PRO A 18 14.28 -28.41 5.02
CA PRO A 18 14.57 -27.72 6.28
C PRO A 18 15.36 -26.41 6.09
N LEU A 19 16.27 -26.37 5.11
CA LEU A 19 17.07 -25.19 4.80
C LEU A 19 16.20 -24.08 4.20
N VAL A 20 15.33 -24.41 3.24
CA VAL A 20 14.38 -23.46 2.65
C VAL A 20 13.40 -22.94 3.70
N ILE A 21 12.87 -23.80 4.55
CA ILE A 21 12.00 -23.40 5.68
C ILE A 21 12.76 -22.46 6.63
N GLY A 22 13.99 -22.80 7.01
CA GLY A 22 14.83 -21.98 7.87
C GLY A 22 15.11 -20.59 7.30
N ILE A 23 15.40 -20.50 5.99
CA ILE A 23 15.59 -19.24 5.29
C ILE A 23 14.30 -18.41 5.29
N THR A 24 13.15 -19.02 4.99
CA THR A 24 11.85 -18.32 4.98
C THR A 24 11.51 -17.77 6.36
N VAL A 25 11.67 -18.57 7.42
CA VAL A 25 11.45 -18.14 8.81
C VAL A 25 12.41 -17.01 9.20
N TYR A 26 13.69 -17.12 8.81
CA TYR A 26 14.68 -16.08 9.06
C TYR A 26 14.31 -14.76 8.38
N ILE A 27 13.92 -14.80 7.11
CA ILE A 27 13.47 -13.62 6.35
C ILE A 27 12.25 -12.98 7.02
N GLN A 28 11.26 -13.77 7.43
CA GLN A 28 10.07 -13.25 8.11
C GLN A 28 10.44 -12.59 9.45
N LYS A 29 11.31 -13.21 10.25
CA LYS A 29 11.78 -12.63 11.52
C LYS A 29 12.47 -11.28 11.31
N GLN A 30 13.30 -11.15 10.27
CA GLN A 30 13.96 -9.90 9.93
C GLN A 30 12.96 -8.82 9.49
N ARG A 31 11.96 -9.18 8.68
CA ARG A 31 10.91 -8.25 8.25
C ARG A 31 10.06 -7.76 9.43
N LYS A 32 9.67 -8.67 10.33
CA LYS A 32 8.93 -8.34 11.54
C LYS A 32 9.70 -7.33 12.38
N LYS A 33 11.00 -7.57 12.60
CA LYS A 33 11.85 -6.64 13.34
C LYS A 33 11.86 -5.25 12.73
N LYS A 34 12.00 -5.14 11.40
CA LYS A 34 11.95 -3.85 10.71
C LYS A 34 10.58 -3.16 10.83
N PHE A 35 9.49 -3.90 10.73
CA PHE A 35 8.15 -3.36 10.96
C PHE A 35 7.97 -2.86 12.40
N GLN A 36 8.52 -3.58 13.38
CA GLN A 36 8.52 -3.13 14.78
C GLN A 36 9.40 -1.88 14.97
N GLU A 37 10.53 -1.78 14.27
CA GLU A 37 11.35 -0.55 14.26
C GLU A 37 10.59 0.63 13.67
N ILE A 38 9.84 0.43 12.57
CA ILE A 38 8.95 1.44 11.99
C ILE A 38 7.87 1.85 13.01
N ALA A 39 7.21 0.87 13.63
CA ALA A 39 6.18 1.11 14.64
C ALA A 39 6.71 1.98 15.81
N VAL A 40 7.90 1.68 16.32
CA VAL A 40 8.53 2.47 17.38
C VAL A 40 8.94 3.85 16.89
N LEU A 41 9.58 3.95 15.72
CA LEU A 41 10.06 5.21 15.15
C LEU A 41 8.91 6.20 14.93
N LEU A 42 7.78 5.71 14.46
CA LEU A 42 6.63 6.52 14.05
C LEU A 42 5.51 6.54 15.10
N ASN A 43 5.73 5.92 16.26
CA ASN A 43 4.74 5.77 17.32
C ASN A 43 3.41 5.14 16.83
N LEU A 44 3.51 4.16 15.93
CA LEU A 44 2.39 3.39 15.41
C LEU A 44 2.23 2.08 16.20
N GLN A 45 1.01 1.58 16.28
CA GLN A 45 0.67 0.32 16.92
C GLN A 45 0.86 -0.84 15.95
N PHE A 46 1.77 -1.77 16.30
CA PHE A 46 1.96 -3.00 15.56
C PHE A 46 0.90 -4.04 15.94
N GLN A 47 0.17 -4.57 14.96
CA GLN A 47 -0.83 -5.62 15.12
C GLN A 47 -0.50 -6.82 14.21
N GLU A 48 -0.71 -8.02 14.74
CA GLU A 48 -0.63 -9.26 13.97
C GLU A 48 -2.02 -9.68 13.53
N LYS A 49 -2.29 -9.70 12.23
CA LYS A 49 -3.56 -10.19 11.70
C LYS A 49 -3.48 -11.70 11.53
N LYS A 50 -4.45 -12.40 12.10
CA LYS A 50 -4.59 -13.86 11.95
C LYS A 50 -5.29 -14.14 10.62
N THR A 51 -4.66 -14.88 9.72
CA THR A 51 -5.21 -15.20 8.40
C THR A 51 -6.48 -16.04 8.55
N ALA A 52 -7.52 -15.72 7.77
CA ALA A 52 -8.74 -16.53 7.70
C ALA A 52 -8.43 -17.91 7.08
N ASP A 53 -9.03 -18.96 7.63
CA ASP A 53 -8.78 -20.37 7.34
C ASP A 53 -8.75 -20.69 5.82
N LEU A 54 -7.55 -20.95 5.27
CA LEU A 54 -7.43 -21.65 3.99
C LEU A 54 -7.85 -23.13 4.20
N PRO A 55 -8.51 -23.77 3.22
CA PRO A 55 -8.89 -25.17 3.33
C PRO A 55 -7.63 -26.04 3.48
N ALA A 56 -7.58 -26.80 4.57
CA ALA A 56 -6.48 -27.70 4.87
C ALA A 56 -6.31 -28.75 3.74
N ILE A 57 -5.16 -28.74 3.07
CA ILE A 57 -4.78 -29.80 2.13
C ILE A 57 -4.09 -30.93 2.93
N PRO A 58 -4.67 -32.15 3.00
CA PRO A 58 -4.08 -33.26 3.75
C PRO A 58 -2.68 -33.63 3.21
N GLY A 59 -1.68 -33.74 4.10
CA GLY A 59 -0.29 -34.07 3.74
C GLY A 59 0.63 -32.87 3.49
N LEU A 60 0.07 -31.66 3.36
CA LEU A 60 0.79 -30.39 3.24
C LEU A 60 0.52 -29.44 4.42
N SER A 61 -0.30 -29.84 5.39
CA SER A 61 -0.71 -29.02 6.54
C SER A 61 0.47 -28.53 7.40
N LEU A 62 1.55 -29.32 7.52
CA LEU A 62 2.75 -28.90 8.24
C LEU A 62 3.52 -27.79 7.53
N LEU A 63 3.44 -27.69 6.20
CA LEU A 63 4.07 -26.61 5.41
C LEU A 63 3.19 -25.35 5.40
N MET A 64 1.86 -25.51 5.44
CA MET A 64 0.91 -24.40 5.44
C MET A 64 1.05 -23.50 6.69
N ASN A 65 1.32 -24.07 7.88
CA ASN A 65 1.58 -23.28 9.10
C ASN A 65 2.87 -22.41 9.03
N PHE A 66 3.76 -22.65 8.05
CA PHE A 66 4.95 -21.82 7.80
C PHE A 66 4.76 -20.80 6.67
N VAL A 67 3.72 -21.01 5.85
CA VAL A 67 3.28 -20.10 4.78
C VAL A 67 2.06 -19.29 5.23
N ASP A 68 1.70 -19.37 6.52
CA ASP A 68 0.86 -18.37 7.16
C ASP A 68 1.48 -17.01 6.89
N THR A 69 0.86 -16.32 5.94
CA THR A 69 1.27 -15.03 5.47
C THR A 69 0.83 -14.10 6.58
N PHE A 70 1.70 -13.93 7.58
CA PHE A 70 1.46 -12.98 8.65
C PHE A 70 1.27 -11.60 8.02
N GLU A 71 0.02 -11.18 7.90
CA GLU A 71 -0.34 -9.83 7.53
C GLU A 71 -0.12 -8.99 8.78
N TRP A 72 1.04 -8.33 8.86
CA TRP A 72 1.26 -7.32 9.88
C TRP A 72 0.65 -6.01 9.43
N GLU A 73 0.13 -5.28 10.39
CA GLU A 73 -0.53 -4.01 10.20
C GLU A 73 0.02 -3.03 11.24
N LEU A 74 0.31 -1.81 10.82
CA LEU A 74 0.68 -0.70 11.68
C LEU A 74 -0.46 0.32 11.61
N LEU A 75 -1.07 0.60 12.75
CA LEU A 75 -2.19 1.55 12.86
C LEU A 75 -1.81 2.67 13.81
N GLY A 76 -2.25 3.89 13.52
CA GLY A 76 -2.06 4.99 14.46
C GLY A 76 -2.30 6.34 13.83
N LYS A 77 -1.74 7.37 14.45
CA LYS A 77 -1.74 8.73 13.92
C LYS A 77 -0.33 9.19 13.60
N TYR A 78 -0.19 9.90 12.48
CA TYR A 78 1.03 10.60 12.11
C TYR A 78 0.66 11.99 11.60
N ASN A 79 1.24 13.04 12.19
CA ASN A 79 0.86 14.43 11.92
C ASN A 79 -0.68 14.64 11.96
N ASP A 80 -1.31 14.12 13.02
CA ASP A 80 -2.77 14.17 13.29
C ASP A 80 -3.69 13.36 12.35
N HIS A 81 -3.18 12.87 11.21
CA HIS A 81 -3.92 11.99 10.30
C HIS A 81 -3.89 10.52 10.75
N GLU A 82 -4.99 9.80 10.55
CA GLU A 82 -5.00 8.35 10.71
C GLU A 82 -4.18 7.69 9.61
N VAL A 83 -3.39 6.68 9.99
CA VAL A 83 -2.48 5.95 9.10
C VAL A 83 -2.65 4.46 9.25
N ASN A 84 -2.64 3.76 8.12
CA ASN A 84 -2.55 2.31 8.04
C ASN A 84 -1.38 1.89 7.15
N LEU A 85 -0.46 1.07 7.67
CA LEU A 85 0.57 0.42 6.88
C LEU A 85 0.46 -1.10 7.02
N HIS A 86 0.25 -1.80 5.91
CA HIS A 86 0.13 -3.25 5.93
C HIS A 86 0.67 -3.92 4.67
N LEU A 87 0.78 -5.25 4.73
CA LEU A 87 1.16 -6.07 3.59
C LEU A 87 -0.05 -6.85 3.09
N ILE A 88 -0.28 -6.85 1.79
CA ILE A 88 -1.29 -7.73 1.16
C ILE A 88 -0.64 -8.64 0.14
N THR A 89 -1.18 -9.83 -0.02
CA THR A 89 -0.77 -10.76 -1.08
C THR A 89 -1.84 -10.83 -2.15
N ARG A 90 -1.52 -10.45 -3.38
CA ARG A 90 -2.40 -10.54 -4.55
C ARG A 90 -1.91 -11.63 -5.51
N GLY A 91 -2.81 -12.48 -6.00
CA GLY A 91 -2.43 -13.54 -6.93
C GLY A 91 -3.59 -14.03 -7.79
N SER A 92 -3.27 -14.56 -8.98
CA SER A 92 -4.22 -15.15 -9.93
C SER A 92 -4.11 -16.69 -9.98
N GLY A 93 -3.87 -17.31 -8.83
CA GLY A 93 -3.77 -18.76 -8.65
C GLY A 93 -2.39 -19.35 -8.97
N LYS A 94 -1.77 -19.00 -10.10
CA LYS A 94 -0.44 -19.54 -10.49
C LYS A 94 0.75 -18.75 -9.96
N SER A 95 0.53 -17.51 -9.53
CA SER A 95 1.53 -16.67 -8.89
C SER A 95 0.85 -15.75 -7.89
N SER A 96 1.56 -15.48 -6.79
CA SER A 96 1.21 -14.47 -5.81
C SER A 96 2.34 -13.46 -5.67
N LYS A 97 1.98 -12.21 -5.41
CA LYS A 97 2.90 -11.09 -5.18
C LYS A 97 2.48 -10.39 -3.91
N VAL A 98 3.47 -10.05 -3.09
CA VAL A 98 3.26 -9.22 -1.89
C VAL A 98 3.35 -7.75 -2.29
N TYR A 99 2.49 -6.93 -1.70
CA TYR A 99 2.45 -5.48 -1.86
C TYR A 99 2.54 -4.83 -0.48
N THR A 100 3.22 -3.68 -0.41
CA THR A 100 3.15 -2.78 0.74
C THR A 100 2.14 -1.69 0.45
N ILE A 101 1.15 -1.60 1.33
CA ILE A 101 0.11 -0.59 1.30
C ILE A 101 0.37 0.38 2.44
N VAL A 102 0.40 1.68 2.13
CA VAL A 102 0.41 2.76 3.11
C VAL A 102 -0.77 3.67 2.80
N GLU A 103 -1.60 3.94 3.79
CA GLU A 103 -2.80 4.75 3.67
C GLU A 103 -2.71 5.90 4.67
N VAL A 104 -2.99 7.11 4.22
CA VAL A 104 -3.18 8.29 5.05
C VAL A 104 -4.60 8.77 4.80
N PHE A 105 -5.42 8.83 5.85
CA PHE A 105 -6.81 9.22 5.75
C PHE A 105 -6.96 10.74 5.93
N PHE A 106 -7.82 11.35 5.12
CA PHE A 106 -8.28 12.70 5.40
C PHE A 106 -9.21 12.67 6.62
N GLU A 107 -9.28 13.76 7.38
CA GLU A 107 -10.19 13.86 8.53
C GLU A 107 -11.66 13.79 8.10
N GLU A 108 -11.96 14.44 6.97
CA GLU A 108 -13.25 14.40 6.30
C GLU A 108 -13.03 13.97 4.84
N ALA A 109 -13.90 13.09 4.34
CA ALA A 109 -13.83 12.62 2.98
C ALA A 109 -14.51 13.62 2.03
N PHE A 110 -13.91 13.83 0.87
CA PHE A 110 -14.54 14.58 -0.22
C PHE A 110 -15.77 13.83 -0.77
N ASP A 111 -16.77 14.54 -1.29
CA ASP A 111 -17.92 13.93 -1.98
C ASP A 111 -17.82 14.13 -3.50
N TYR A 112 -16.62 13.92 -4.05
CA TYR A 112 -16.32 14.17 -5.46
C TYR A 112 -16.19 12.89 -6.29
N GLU A 113 -16.15 11.72 -5.66
CA GLU A 113 -15.77 10.45 -6.30
C GLU A 113 -14.46 10.60 -7.07
N MET A 114 -13.48 11.27 -6.46
CA MET A 114 -12.22 11.65 -7.04
C MET A 114 -11.21 10.51 -7.02
N GLN A 115 -10.46 10.36 -8.12
CA GLN A 115 -9.26 9.54 -8.20
C GLN A 115 -8.18 10.27 -9.00
N ILE A 116 -6.99 10.42 -8.42
CA ILE A 116 -5.80 10.96 -9.09
C ILE A 116 -4.69 9.92 -9.03
N TYR A 117 -4.13 9.54 -10.17
CA TYR A 117 -3.09 8.52 -10.25
C TYR A 117 -2.26 8.61 -11.53
N LYS A 118 -1.09 7.96 -11.58
CA LYS A 118 -0.30 7.80 -12.81
C LYS A 118 -0.80 6.62 -13.63
N GLU A 119 -1.00 6.83 -14.94
CA GLU A 119 -1.57 5.81 -15.87
C GLU A 119 -0.89 4.44 -15.77
N GLN A 120 0.44 4.42 -15.71
CA GLN A 120 1.25 3.20 -15.69
C GLN A 120 1.23 2.45 -14.35
N PHE A 121 0.77 3.12 -13.29
CA PHE A 121 0.86 2.64 -11.90
C PHE A 121 -0.51 2.41 -11.27
N TYR A 122 -1.59 2.50 -12.06
CA TYR A 122 -2.92 2.12 -11.60
C TYR A 122 -2.96 0.63 -11.29
N HIS A 123 -2.80 0.31 -10.01
CA HIS A 123 -3.06 -1.00 -9.45
C HIS A 123 -4.43 -0.98 -8.79
N PHE A 124 -5.20 -2.05 -9.03
CA PHE A 124 -6.62 -2.18 -8.70
C PHE A 124 -6.86 -2.13 -7.17
N ILE A 125 -6.84 -0.94 -6.58
CA ILE A 125 -7.37 -0.63 -5.25
C ILE A 125 -8.52 0.35 -5.43
N GLY A 126 -9.61 0.10 -4.72
CA GLY A 126 -10.78 0.97 -4.75
C GLY A 126 -11.69 0.63 -5.93
N LYS A 127 -12.99 0.70 -5.70
CA LYS A 127 -14.03 0.41 -6.69
C LYS A 127 -13.67 1.10 -8.01
N LYS A 128 -13.72 0.38 -9.13
CA LYS A 128 -13.75 1.05 -10.44
C LYS A 128 -14.86 2.10 -10.37
N LEU A 129 -14.48 3.36 -10.56
CA LEU A 129 -15.41 4.44 -10.84
C LEU A 129 -15.99 4.22 -12.25
N PHE A 130 -16.82 3.18 -12.41
CA PHE A 130 -17.46 2.86 -13.67
C PHE A 130 -18.40 4.01 -14.05
N GLY A 131 -18.12 4.66 -15.18
CA GLY A 131 -18.94 5.75 -15.70
C GLY A 131 -18.52 7.16 -15.27
N VAL A 132 -17.44 7.30 -14.48
CA VAL A 132 -16.84 8.60 -14.17
C VAL A 132 -15.86 8.99 -15.28
N GLN A 133 -15.92 10.24 -15.71
CA GLN A 133 -15.14 10.75 -16.85
C GLN A 133 -13.77 11.24 -16.42
N ASP A 134 -12.81 11.19 -17.35
CA ASP A 134 -11.51 11.81 -17.18
C ASP A 134 -11.67 13.33 -17.23
N ILE A 135 -11.07 14.02 -16.27
CA ILE A 135 -11.10 15.46 -16.15
C ILE A 135 -9.78 16.03 -16.68
N GLN A 136 -9.88 17.01 -17.57
CA GLN A 136 -8.74 17.83 -18.00
C GLN A 136 -8.77 19.14 -17.21
N VAL A 137 -7.79 19.37 -16.35
CA VAL A 137 -7.79 20.54 -15.45
C VAL A 137 -7.24 21.80 -16.10
N GLY A 138 -6.65 21.69 -17.28
CA GLY A 138 -6.14 22.83 -18.04
C GLY A 138 -4.74 23.26 -17.60
N ASP A 139 -4.06 22.46 -16.80
CA ASP A 139 -2.64 22.60 -16.46
C ASP A 139 -1.85 21.50 -17.19
N GLU A 140 -1.04 21.91 -18.16
CA GLU A 140 -0.30 20.99 -19.04
C GLU A 140 0.57 19.98 -18.28
N LYS A 141 1.11 20.35 -17.10
CA LYS A 141 1.94 19.43 -16.31
C LYS A 141 1.09 18.36 -15.65
N LEU A 142 -0.02 18.76 -15.01
CA LEU A 142 -0.93 17.82 -14.36
C LEU A 142 -1.56 16.87 -15.39
N ASP A 143 -2.14 17.41 -16.45
CA ASP A 143 -2.86 16.64 -17.47
C ASP A 143 -1.95 15.68 -18.25
N LYS A 144 -0.64 15.98 -18.31
CA LYS A 144 0.35 15.10 -18.94
C LYS A 144 0.85 14.00 -18.01
N GLU A 145 1.02 14.31 -16.72
CA GLU A 145 1.62 13.37 -15.78
C GLU A 145 0.59 12.47 -15.10
N LEU A 146 -0.65 12.92 -14.95
CA LEU A 146 -1.66 12.30 -14.09
C LEU A 146 -2.96 12.07 -14.86
N LEU A 147 -3.63 10.97 -14.51
CA LEU A 147 -5.03 10.76 -14.82
C LEU A 147 -5.87 11.22 -13.63
N ILE A 148 -6.82 12.09 -13.91
CA ILE A 148 -7.72 12.68 -12.92
C ILE A 148 -9.15 12.28 -13.31
N LYS A 149 -9.89 11.71 -12.36
CA LYS A 149 -11.27 11.28 -12.53
C LYS A 149 -12.10 11.82 -11.37
N GLY A 150 -13.35 12.15 -11.65
CA GLY A 150 -14.32 12.46 -10.61
C GLY A 150 -15.67 12.94 -11.13
N LYS A 151 -16.65 13.05 -10.24
CA LYS A 151 -18.01 13.51 -10.54
C LYS A 151 -18.14 15.02 -10.54
N ASN A 152 -17.43 15.72 -9.65
CA ASN A 152 -17.49 17.17 -9.55
C ASN A 152 -16.25 17.81 -10.19
N GLU A 153 -16.30 17.99 -11.51
CA GLU A 153 -15.18 18.53 -12.29
C GLU A 153 -14.70 19.90 -11.79
N HIS A 154 -15.61 20.79 -11.40
CA HIS A 154 -15.26 22.14 -10.97
C HIS A 154 -14.52 22.13 -9.63
N ALA A 155 -15.06 21.44 -8.62
CA ALA A 155 -14.42 21.36 -7.30
C ALA A 155 -13.04 20.68 -7.37
N ILE A 156 -12.91 19.62 -8.17
CA ILE A 156 -11.63 18.94 -8.37
C ILE A 156 -10.63 19.88 -9.04
N LYS A 157 -11.03 20.62 -10.07
CA LYS A 157 -10.16 21.61 -10.74
C LYS A 157 -9.67 22.65 -9.76
N ASP A 158 -10.58 23.25 -9.01
CA ASP A 158 -10.24 24.32 -8.07
C ASP A 158 -9.25 23.81 -7.01
N LEU A 159 -9.53 22.64 -6.43
CA LEU A 159 -8.67 21.99 -5.43
C LEU A 159 -7.26 21.71 -5.96
N ILE A 160 -7.14 21.06 -7.12
CA ILE A 160 -5.83 20.58 -7.59
C ILE A 160 -5.03 21.62 -8.35
N THR A 161 -5.67 22.72 -8.78
CA THR A 161 -4.97 23.83 -9.45
C THR A 161 -4.49 24.88 -8.47
N ASP A 162 -4.91 24.83 -7.19
CA ASP A 162 -4.25 25.55 -6.10
C ASP A 162 -2.75 25.31 -6.17
N ARG A 163 -1.99 26.38 -6.01
CA ARG A 163 -0.55 26.36 -6.27
C ARG A 163 0.17 25.40 -5.31
N ASN A 164 -0.16 25.44 -4.03
CA ASN A 164 0.53 24.65 -3.02
C ASN A 164 0.17 23.17 -3.15
N ILE A 165 -1.11 22.87 -3.35
CA ILE A 165 -1.59 21.49 -3.57
C ILE A 165 -0.99 20.92 -4.85
N LYS A 166 -1.03 21.66 -5.96
CA LYS A 166 -0.44 21.23 -7.24
C LYS A 166 1.04 20.89 -7.12
N GLU A 167 1.83 21.80 -6.55
CA GLU A 167 3.28 21.60 -6.41
C GLU A 167 3.57 20.34 -5.57
N LYS A 168 2.80 20.11 -4.51
CA LYS A 168 2.93 18.92 -3.65
C LYS A 168 2.47 17.63 -4.31
N ILE A 169 1.38 17.65 -5.07
CA ILE A 169 0.94 16.50 -5.87
C ILE A 169 2.06 16.11 -6.85
N LEU A 170 2.58 17.06 -7.63
CA LEU A 170 3.63 16.77 -8.61
C LEU A 170 4.91 16.26 -7.94
N GLU A 171 5.35 16.85 -6.83
CA GLU A 171 6.49 16.35 -6.05
C GLU A 171 6.26 14.91 -5.57
N LEU A 172 5.09 14.65 -4.98
CA LEU A 172 4.73 13.36 -4.43
C LEU A 172 4.73 12.26 -5.51
N PHE A 173 4.11 12.52 -6.66
CA PHE A 173 4.07 11.59 -7.79
C PHE A 173 5.40 11.44 -8.53
N ALA A 174 6.32 12.40 -8.43
CA ALA A 174 7.67 12.27 -8.98
C ALA A 174 8.52 11.29 -8.15
N LEU A 175 8.33 11.28 -6.83
CA LEU A 175 9.06 10.40 -5.90
C LEU A 175 8.42 9.03 -5.76
N TYR A 176 7.08 8.98 -5.70
CA TYR A 176 6.30 7.79 -5.41
C TYR A 176 5.20 7.63 -6.46
N PRO A 177 5.54 7.16 -7.67
CA PRO A 177 4.58 7.05 -8.76
C PRO A 177 3.46 6.03 -8.52
N GLU A 178 3.61 5.14 -7.54
CA GLU A 178 2.60 4.17 -7.09
C GLU A 178 1.49 4.78 -6.21
N ILE A 179 1.48 6.11 -6.03
CA ILE A 179 0.45 6.78 -5.25
C ILE A 179 -0.87 6.87 -6.01
N THR A 180 -1.96 6.79 -5.26
CA THR A 180 -3.31 7.13 -5.69
C THR A 180 -3.93 8.03 -4.63
N ILE A 181 -4.56 9.12 -5.05
CA ILE A 181 -5.33 9.99 -4.18
C ILE A 181 -6.82 9.70 -4.45
N GLU A 182 -7.56 9.34 -3.42
CA GLU A 182 -9.01 9.12 -3.45
C GLU A 182 -9.72 10.22 -2.65
N ASP A 183 -11.05 10.14 -2.48
CA ASP A 183 -11.81 11.09 -1.67
C ASP A 183 -11.49 11.06 -0.17
N SER A 184 -11.16 9.89 0.36
CA SER A 184 -11.04 9.68 1.81
C SER A 184 -9.60 9.46 2.27
N ARG A 185 -8.67 9.29 1.34
CA ARG A 185 -7.29 8.90 1.65
C ARG A 185 -6.32 9.08 0.49
N ILE A 186 -5.05 9.14 0.83
CA ILE A 186 -3.92 8.95 -0.06
C ILE A 186 -3.36 7.54 0.16
N ILE A 187 -3.10 6.81 -0.91
CA ILE A 187 -2.68 5.40 -0.88
C ILE A 187 -1.37 5.27 -1.64
N TYR A 188 -0.37 4.63 -1.05
CA TYR A 188 0.81 4.12 -1.73
C TYR A 188 0.70 2.60 -1.86
N ASP A 189 0.71 2.07 -3.09
CA ASP A 189 0.56 0.64 -3.38
C ASP A 189 1.72 0.10 -4.22
N ALA A 190 2.78 -0.35 -3.55
CA ALA A 190 3.99 -0.79 -4.23
C ALA A 190 4.24 -2.30 -4.09
N MET A 191 4.68 -2.90 -5.19
CA MET A 191 5.08 -4.30 -5.23
C MET A 191 6.32 -4.55 -4.34
N GLY A 192 6.29 -5.66 -3.61
CA GLY A 192 7.34 -6.10 -2.70
C GLY A 192 7.11 -5.63 -1.26
N VAL A 193 8.01 -6.04 -0.37
CA VAL A 193 8.00 -5.61 1.04
C VAL A 193 8.88 -4.38 1.16
N LYS A 194 8.27 -3.23 1.44
CA LYS A 194 8.96 -1.99 1.80
C LYS A 194 9.09 -1.91 3.31
N SER A 195 10.32 -1.92 3.82
CA SER A 195 10.59 -1.98 5.26
C SER A 195 11.77 -1.09 5.66
N ASP A 196 12.10 -0.09 4.85
CA ASP A 196 13.11 0.91 5.22
C ASP A 196 12.41 1.99 6.05
N PRO A 197 12.77 2.15 7.34
CA PRO A 197 12.09 3.12 8.21
C PRO A 197 12.21 4.56 7.74
N ASN A 198 13.33 4.94 7.11
CA ASN A 198 13.53 6.31 6.65
C ASN A 198 12.66 6.60 5.42
N MET A 199 12.54 5.64 4.51
CA MET A 199 11.66 5.77 3.34
C MET A 199 10.20 5.86 3.77
N ILE A 200 9.75 4.99 4.69
CA ILE A 200 8.36 5.04 5.18
C ILE A 200 8.07 6.35 5.93
N LYS A 201 9.03 6.86 6.71
CA LYS A 201 8.91 8.15 7.38
C LYS A 201 8.76 9.30 6.37
N ASP A 202 9.65 9.39 5.38
CA ASP A 202 9.61 10.42 4.33
C ASP A 202 8.30 10.35 3.52
N LEU A 203 7.86 9.13 3.16
CA LEU A 203 6.59 8.89 2.49
C LEU A 203 5.41 9.44 3.32
N LEU A 204 5.34 9.08 4.61
CA LEU A 204 4.26 9.56 5.48
C LEU A 204 4.32 11.06 5.73
N GLU A 205 5.50 11.65 5.86
CA GLU A 205 5.66 13.11 5.96
C GLU A 205 5.04 13.80 4.74
N LYS A 206 5.34 13.34 3.53
CA LYS A 206 4.82 13.95 2.30
C LYS A 206 3.34 13.69 2.08
N MET A 207 2.86 12.48 2.37
CA MET A 207 1.43 12.15 2.28
C MET A 207 0.61 12.96 3.28
N THR A 208 1.06 13.08 4.54
CA THR A 208 0.34 13.86 5.57
C THR A 208 0.42 15.36 5.34
N GLU A 209 1.53 15.89 4.83
CA GLU A 209 1.63 17.29 4.40
C GLU A 209 0.60 17.60 3.31
N LEU A 210 0.50 16.76 2.28
CA LEU A 210 -0.51 16.93 1.24
C LEU A 210 -1.93 16.79 1.80
N ALA A 211 -2.16 15.83 2.69
CA ALA A 211 -3.47 15.64 3.31
C ALA A 211 -3.93 16.85 4.12
N GLY A 212 -3.03 17.46 4.89
CA GLY A 212 -3.33 18.69 5.63
C GLY A 212 -3.63 19.88 4.70
N LEU A 213 -2.92 20.01 3.57
CA LEU A 213 -3.20 21.07 2.60
C LEU A 213 -4.58 20.90 1.94
N MET A 214 -4.91 19.69 1.50
CA MET A 214 -6.19 19.41 0.82
C MET A 214 -7.40 19.56 1.76
N ALA A 215 -7.26 19.17 3.04
CA ALA A 215 -8.33 19.31 4.02
C ALA A 215 -8.66 20.78 4.35
N ASN A 216 -7.66 21.66 4.35
CA ASN A 216 -7.88 23.08 4.64
C ASN A 216 -8.59 23.82 3.49
N GLU A 217 -8.34 23.44 2.24
CA GLU A 217 -8.93 24.13 1.07
C GLU A 217 -10.43 23.84 0.91
N ASP A 218 -10.87 22.62 1.23
CA ASP A 218 -12.28 22.21 1.11
C ASP A 218 -13.20 22.99 2.06
N GLN A 219 -12.70 23.33 3.25
CA GLN A 219 -13.45 24.08 4.25
C GLN A 219 -13.77 25.52 3.79
N PHE A 220 -12.98 26.11 2.89
CA PHE A 220 -13.25 27.45 2.36
C PHE A 220 -14.22 27.47 1.17
N GLY A 221 -14.45 26.33 0.51
CA GLY A 221 -15.38 26.20 -0.62
C GLY A 221 -16.86 26.15 -0.23
N MET A 222 -17.18 25.77 1.01
CA MET A 222 -18.56 25.57 1.48
C MET A 222 -19.22 26.84 2.06
N ASP A 223 -18.46 27.90 2.33
CA ASP A 223 -18.97 29.14 2.93
C ASP A 223 -19.49 30.17 1.90
N ASN A 224 -19.42 29.87 0.60
CA ASN A 224 -19.71 30.82 -0.48
C ASN A 224 -20.94 30.48 -1.35
N PHE A 225 -21.87 29.64 -0.87
CA PHE A 225 -23.13 29.35 -1.58
C PHE A 225 -24.38 29.65 -0.75
#